data_AF-A0A2J7RJF9-F1
#
_entry.id   AF-A0A2J7RJF9-F1
#
_cell.length_a   1.000
_cell.length_b   1.000
_cell.length_c   1.000
_cell.angle_alpha   90.00
_cell.angle_beta   90.00
_cell.angle_gamma   90.00
#
_symmetry.space_group_name_H-M   'P 1'
#
loop_
_entity.id
_entity.type
_entity.pdbx_description
1 polymer ?
#
loop_
_entity_poly.entity_id
_entity_poly.type
_entity_poly.pdbx_seq_one_letter_code
_entity_poly.pdbx_strand_id
1 'polypeptide(L)'
;MKMNPDKSKAESTRARVKARLTYYFGDQLIPEVNTFEYLRIIIRSDPRWADHVNYAVQRRAAKFADPTDESVWETLTQRRLIARLCALYKAYTRRPAWRAIGNSLLKPCYLSRGDRSWKVRSRKHRTDVGKYSFVNRTIKDWKAAP
;
A
#
# COMPACT_ATOMS: atom_id res chain seq x y z
N MET A 1 -10.42 28.09 18.59
CA MET A 1 -9.90 26.97 19.39
C MET A 1 -9.07 27.57 20.53
N LYS A 2 -9.48 27.45 21.80
CA LYS A 2 -8.73 27.99 22.95
C LYS A 2 -7.73 26.93 23.42
N MET A 3 -6.44 27.19 23.29
CA MET A 3 -5.38 26.30 23.80
C MET A 3 -5.09 26.63 25.26
N ASN A 4 -4.88 25.59 26.08
CA ASN A 4 -4.56 25.73 27.50
C ASN A 4 -3.05 26.01 27.67
N PRO A 5 -2.66 27.20 28.16
CA PRO A 5 -1.26 27.61 28.25
C PRO A 5 -0.45 26.84 29.29
N ASP A 6 -1.08 26.38 30.38
CA ASP A 6 -0.41 25.65 31.46
C ASP A 6 0.11 24.28 31.02
N LYS A 7 -0.48 23.74 29.95
CA LYS A 7 -0.11 22.45 29.35
C LYS A 7 0.82 22.58 28.15
N SER A 8 1.10 23.80 27.67
CA SER A 8 1.97 24.03 26.50
C SER A 8 3.29 24.68 26.93
N LYS A 9 4.26 23.85 27.33
CA LYS A 9 5.65 24.31 27.46
C LYS A 9 6.30 24.38 26.08
N ALA A 10 6.54 25.58 25.58
CA ALA A 10 7.35 25.79 24.38
C ALA A 10 8.83 25.82 24.79
N GLU A 11 9.53 24.70 24.60
CA GLU A 11 10.97 24.62 24.86
C GLU A 11 11.76 24.82 23.55
N SER A 12 12.37 26.00 23.41
CA SER A 12 13.28 26.34 22.31
C SER A 12 14.62 25.62 22.49
N THR A 13 15.15 25.04 21.41
CA THR A 13 16.39 24.27 21.40
C THR A 13 17.62 25.18 21.44
N ARG A 14 18.01 25.62 22.63
CA ARG A 14 19.42 25.88 22.97
C ARG A 14 19.86 24.78 23.94
N ALA A 15 21.04 24.21 23.66
CA ALA A 15 21.69 23.08 24.34
C ALA A 15 20.98 22.62 25.64
N ARG A 16 20.19 21.56 25.51
CA ARG A 16 19.33 21.05 26.58
C ARG A 16 20.18 20.54 27.74
N VAL A 17 20.11 21.23 28.88
CA VAL A 17 20.24 20.58 30.18
C VAL A 17 19.12 19.52 30.23
N LYS A 18 19.47 18.23 30.31
CA LYS A 18 18.50 17.15 30.47
C LYS A 18 17.83 17.29 31.85
N ALA A 19 16.76 18.07 31.92
CA ALA A 19 15.87 18.01 33.07
C ALA A 19 15.27 16.60 33.12
N ARG A 20 15.51 15.87 34.22
CA ARG A 20 14.86 14.58 34.45
C ARG A 20 13.37 14.84 34.68
N LEU A 21 12.55 14.47 33.70
CA LEU A 21 11.10 14.54 33.80
C LEU A 21 10.60 13.25 34.45
N THR A 22 10.05 13.37 35.66
CA THR A 22 9.34 12.28 36.34
C THR A 22 7.87 12.30 35.95
N TYR A 23 7.34 11.14 35.55
CA TYR A 23 5.95 10.97 35.15
C TYR A 23 5.24 10.02 36.11
N TYR A 24 3.98 10.32 36.40
CA TYR A 24 3.11 9.52 37.25
C TYR A 24 1.88 9.07 36.45
N PHE A 25 1.45 7.83 36.66
CA PHE A 25 0.19 7.29 36.17
C PHE A 25 -0.70 6.98 37.38
N GLY A 26 -1.64 7.89 37.67
CA GLY A 26 -2.31 7.91 38.98
C GLY A 26 -1.28 8.19 40.08
N ASP A 27 -1.24 7.33 41.10
CA ASP A 27 -0.30 7.42 42.22
C ASP A 27 1.01 6.65 41.98
N GLN A 28 1.16 6.01 40.82
CA GLN A 28 2.31 5.16 40.51
C GLN A 28 3.33 5.91 39.65
N LEU A 29 4.59 5.95 40.11
CA LEU A 29 5.70 6.51 39.33
C LEU A 29 5.99 5.60 38.13
N ILE A 30 6.04 6.18 36.93
CA ILE A 30 6.50 5.47 35.73
C ILE A 30 8.03 5.47 35.74
N PRO A 31 8.70 4.31 35.87
CA PRO A 31 10.15 4.25 35.83
C PRO A 31 10.67 4.57 34.43
N GLU A 32 11.81 5.27 34.36
CA GLU A 32 12.51 5.47 33.10
C GLU A 32 13.11 4.14 32.64
N VAL A 33 12.66 3.66 31.48
CA VAL A 33 13.11 2.39 30.88
C VAL A 33 13.71 2.64 29.51
N ASN A 34 14.81 1.94 29.19
CA ASN A 34 15.49 2.07 27.90
C ASN A 34 14.71 1.43 26.74
N THR A 35 13.83 0.48 27.04
CA THR A 35 13.04 -0.24 26.04
C THR A 35 11.64 -0.53 26.58
N PHE A 36 10.62 -0.34 25.75
CA PHE A 36 9.23 -0.63 26.12
C PHE A 36 8.44 -1.17 24.92
N GLU A 37 7.59 -2.16 25.15
CA GLU A 37 6.68 -2.66 24.11
C GLU A 37 5.38 -1.87 24.11
N TYR A 38 5.06 -1.25 22.97
CA TYR A 38 3.82 -0.51 22.77
C TYR A 38 3.16 -0.94 21.46
N LEU A 39 1.90 -1.39 21.50
CA LEU A 39 1.17 -1.85 20.31
C LEU A 39 1.94 -2.88 19.48
N ARG A 40 2.66 -3.80 20.15
CA ARG A 40 3.56 -4.81 19.54
C ARG A 40 4.74 -4.21 18.79
N ILE A 41 5.20 -3.02 19.19
CA ILE A 41 6.40 -2.37 18.67
C ILE A 41 7.31 -2.12 19.86
N ILE A 42 8.58 -2.49 19.73
CA ILE A 42 9.60 -2.17 20.74
C ILE A 42 10.10 -0.74 20.48
N ILE A 43 9.82 0.16 21.41
CA ILE A 43 10.35 1.52 21.43
C ILE A 43 11.63 1.49 22.25
N ARG A 44 12.72 2.01 21.70
CA ARG A 44 14.01 2.14 22.40
C ARG A 44 14.35 3.61 22.66
N SER A 45 15.13 3.88 23.70
CA SER A 45 15.62 5.21 24.04
C SER A 45 16.66 5.73 23.04
N ASP A 46 17.31 4.84 22.29
CA ASP A 46 18.14 5.20 21.14
C ASP A 46 17.27 5.32 19.87
N PRO A 47 17.22 6.51 19.22
CA PRO A 47 16.36 6.74 18.06
C PRO A 47 16.96 6.18 16.77
N ARG A 48 17.37 4.91 16.77
CA ARG A 48 17.84 4.20 15.57
C ARG A 48 16.64 3.80 14.73
N TRP A 49 16.17 4.73 13.91
CA TRP A 49 15.04 4.55 12.99
C TRP A 49 15.20 3.33 12.06
N ALA A 50 16.42 2.93 11.72
CA ALA A 50 16.69 1.83 10.80
C ALA A 50 16.07 0.50 11.28
N ASP A 51 16.22 0.16 12.56
CA ASP A 51 15.71 -1.10 13.10
C ASP A 51 14.18 -1.13 13.06
N HIS A 52 13.53 0.00 13.36
CA HIS A 52 12.08 0.12 13.32
C HIS A 52 11.54 0.02 11.89
N VAL A 53 12.19 0.69 10.93
CA VAL A 53 11.82 0.62 9.51
C VAL A 53 12.00 -0.82 8.99
N ASN A 54 13.15 -1.44 9.29
CA ASN A 54 13.43 -2.82 8.90
C ASN A 54 12.41 -3.79 9.49
N TYR A 55 12.07 -3.65 10.78
CA TYR A 55 11.05 -4.47 11.43
C TYR A 55 9.67 -4.33 10.77
N ALA A 56 9.23 -3.09 10.49
CA ALA A 56 7.95 -2.84 9.84
C ALA A 56 7.89 -3.41 8.41
N VAL A 57 8.99 -3.28 7.65
CA VAL A 57 9.13 -3.83 6.29
C VAL A 57 9.13 -5.35 6.33
N GLN A 58 9.95 -5.96 7.18
CA GLN A 58 10.05 -7.41 7.32
C GLN A 58 8.74 -8.02 7.78
N ARG A 59 8.05 -7.43 8.77
CA ARG A 59 6.74 -7.94 9.22
C ARG A 59 5.69 -7.88 8.10
N ARG A 60 5.71 -6.83 7.27
CA ARG A 60 4.84 -6.76 6.09
C ARG A 60 5.23 -7.80 5.05
N ALA A 61 6.54 -7.99 4.80
CA ALA A 61 7.06 -8.98 3.85
C ALA A 61 6.75 -10.42 4.28
N ALA A 62 6.88 -10.74 5.58
CA ALA A 62 6.61 -12.05 6.16
C ALA A 62 5.15 -12.48 5.97
N LYS A 63 4.19 -11.53 6.05
CA LYS A 63 2.77 -11.79 5.69
C LYS A 63 2.58 -12.25 4.25
N PHE A 64 3.56 -12.04 3.37
CA PHE A 64 3.54 -12.51 1.99
C PHE A 64 4.37 -13.78 1.77
N ALA A 65 5.22 -14.17 2.72
CA ALA A 65 6.18 -15.26 2.58
C ALA A 65 5.69 -16.58 3.20
N ASP A 66 5.00 -16.54 4.35
CA ASP A 66 4.49 -17.74 5.03
C ASP A 66 2.95 -17.79 5.01
N PRO A 67 2.34 -18.53 4.08
CA PRO A 67 0.93 -18.84 4.12
C PRO A 67 0.72 -20.06 5.02
N THR A 68 0.58 -19.85 6.33
CA THR A 68 0.31 -20.95 7.29
C THR A 68 -1.11 -21.53 7.20
N ASP A 69 -1.98 -20.99 6.34
CA ASP A 69 -3.33 -21.50 6.06
C ASP A 69 -3.53 -21.70 4.55
N GLU A 70 -3.38 -22.94 4.06
CA GLU A 70 -3.34 -23.25 2.62
C GLU A 70 -4.71 -23.22 1.89
N SER A 71 -5.87 -23.06 2.55
CA SER A 71 -7.16 -23.36 1.89
C SER A 71 -8.04 -22.18 1.44
N VAL A 72 -7.68 -20.92 1.75
CA VAL A 72 -8.56 -19.76 1.45
C VAL A 72 -7.89 -18.66 0.62
N TRP A 73 -6.55 -18.59 0.63
CA TRP A 73 -5.87 -17.47 0.00
C TRP A 73 -5.64 -17.70 -1.48
N GLU A 74 -6.25 -16.84 -2.30
CA GLU A 74 -5.96 -16.74 -3.73
C GLU A 74 -4.45 -16.70 -3.97
N THR A 75 -3.99 -17.54 -4.92
CA THR A 75 -2.59 -17.58 -5.34
C THR A 75 -2.10 -16.17 -5.70
N LEU A 76 -0.81 -15.90 -5.52
CA LEU A 76 -0.24 -14.60 -5.89
C LEU A 76 -0.55 -14.23 -7.36
N THR A 77 -0.64 -15.23 -8.22
CA THR A 77 -1.04 -15.09 -9.63
C THR A 77 -2.48 -14.61 -9.78
N GLN A 78 -3.43 -15.20 -9.04
CA GLN A 78 -4.84 -14.76 -9.00
C GLN A 78 -4.97 -13.34 -8.45
N ARG A 79 -4.31 -13.02 -7.34
CA ARG A 79 -4.34 -11.67 -6.76
C ARG A 79 -3.79 -10.63 -7.74
N ARG A 80 -2.67 -10.94 -8.41
CA ARG A 80 -2.10 -10.08 -9.48
C ARG A 80 -3.02 -9.97 -10.68
N LEU A 81 -3.75 -11.03 -11.04
CA LEU A 81 -4.75 -11.01 -12.11
C LEU A 81 -5.90 -10.05 -11.76
N ILE A 82 -6.50 -10.22 -10.57
CA ILE A 82 -7.59 -9.38 -10.07
C ILE A 82 -7.16 -7.92 -10.00
N ALA A 83 -5.99 -7.63 -9.42
CA ALA A 83 -5.47 -6.27 -9.33
C ALA A 83 -5.31 -5.61 -10.71
N ARG A 84 -4.82 -6.35 -11.71
CA ARG A 84 -4.69 -5.87 -13.09
C ARG A 84 -6.07 -5.59 -13.71
N LEU A 85 -7.03 -6.51 -13.57
CA LEU A 85 -8.40 -6.33 -14.06
C LEU A 85 -9.09 -5.12 -13.42
N CYS A 86 -8.98 -4.95 -12.10
CA CYS A 86 -9.51 -3.79 -11.39
C CYS A 86 -8.88 -2.48 -11.87
N ALA A 87 -7.57 -2.46 -12.11
CA ALA A 87 -6.88 -1.29 -12.65
C ALA A 87 -7.34 -0.97 -14.08
N LEU A 88 -7.53 -1.99 -14.93
CA LEU A 88 -8.09 -1.80 -16.28
C LEU A 88 -9.52 -1.27 -16.24
N TYR A 89 -10.36 -1.76 -15.33
CA TYR A 89 -11.72 -1.25 -15.13
C TYR A 89 -11.71 0.22 -14.69
N LYS A 90 -10.84 0.61 -13.75
CA LYS A 90 -10.66 2.00 -13.32
C LYS A 90 -10.19 2.91 -14.46
N ALA A 91 -9.33 2.40 -15.34
CA ALA A 91 -8.87 3.11 -16.53
C ALA A 91 -9.99 3.25 -17.58
N TYR A 92 -10.77 2.19 -17.79
CA TYR A 92 -11.90 2.17 -18.72
C TYR A 92 -13.01 3.15 -18.30
N THR A 93 -13.35 3.17 -17.01
CA THR A 93 -14.31 4.12 -16.41
C THR A 93 -13.77 5.55 -16.29
N ARG A 94 -12.58 5.83 -16.83
CA ARG A 94 -11.96 7.17 -16.92
C ARG A 94 -11.77 7.88 -15.58
N ARG A 95 -11.44 7.14 -14.51
CA ARG A 95 -11.03 7.78 -13.24
C ARG A 95 -9.82 8.69 -13.47
N PRO A 96 -9.75 9.88 -12.84
CA PRO A 96 -8.70 10.88 -13.13
C PRO A 96 -7.27 10.33 -13.05
N ALA A 97 -6.97 9.53 -12.02
CA ALA A 97 -5.66 8.93 -11.81
C ALA A 97 -5.23 7.94 -12.92
N TRP A 98 -6.18 7.46 -13.73
CA TRP A 98 -5.95 6.44 -14.76
C TRP A 98 -6.18 6.97 -16.18
N ARG A 99 -6.32 8.30 -16.34
CA ARG A 99 -6.64 8.94 -17.62
C ARG A 99 -5.64 8.60 -18.73
N ALA A 100 -4.34 8.58 -18.44
CA ALA A 100 -3.30 8.28 -19.42
C ALA A 100 -3.47 6.86 -20.00
N ILE A 101 -3.69 5.88 -19.13
CA ILE A 101 -3.93 4.48 -19.54
C ILE A 101 -5.27 4.38 -20.26
N GLY A 102 -6.33 4.98 -19.72
CA GLY A 102 -7.66 4.98 -20.33
C GLY A 102 -7.67 5.57 -21.75
N ASN A 103 -6.92 6.64 -21.99
CA ASN A 103 -6.76 7.25 -23.31
C ASN A 103 -6.00 6.35 -24.30
N SER A 104 -5.14 5.46 -23.81
CA SER A 104 -4.44 4.48 -24.65
C SER A 104 -5.34 3.31 -25.07
N LEU A 105 -6.46 3.09 -24.39
CA LEU A 105 -7.39 2.01 -24.73
C LEU A 105 -8.13 2.36 -26.03
N LEU A 106 -8.05 1.44 -26.99
CA LEU A 106 -8.71 1.59 -28.28
C LEU A 106 -10.11 1.00 -28.22
N LYS A 107 -11.09 1.76 -28.72
CA LYS A 107 -12.45 1.27 -28.93
C LYS A 107 -12.46 0.17 -30.00
N PRO A 108 -13.38 -0.81 -29.92
CA PRO A 108 -13.54 -1.82 -30.95
C PRO A 108 -14.05 -1.19 -32.25
N CYS A 109 -13.57 -1.69 -33.39
CA CYS A 109 -14.04 -1.24 -34.71
C CYS A 109 -15.40 -1.83 -35.08
N TYR A 110 -15.77 -2.97 -34.49
CA TYR A 110 -17.05 -3.62 -34.67
C TYR A 110 -17.45 -4.36 -33.39
N LEU A 111 -18.76 -4.55 -33.21
CA LEU A 111 -19.36 -5.36 -32.14
C LEU A 111 -20.24 -6.43 -32.79
N SER A 112 -19.91 -7.69 -32.56
CA SER A 112 -20.74 -8.86 -32.87
C SER A 112 -21.79 -9.06 -31.77
N ARG A 113 -22.86 -9.81 -32.05
CA ARG A 113 -23.87 -10.18 -31.03
C ARG A 113 -23.28 -10.93 -29.83
N GLY A 114 -22.21 -11.69 -30.02
CA GLY A 114 -21.49 -12.37 -28.94
C GLY A 114 -20.45 -11.50 -28.23
N ASP A 115 -20.26 -10.25 -28.64
CA ASP A 115 -19.29 -9.36 -28.00
C ASP A 115 -19.88 -8.69 -26.76
N ARG A 116 -19.04 -8.54 -25.74
CA ARG A 116 -19.40 -7.87 -24.50
C ARG A 116 -19.40 -6.35 -24.65
N SER A 117 -20.27 -5.68 -23.88
CA SER A 117 -20.42 -4.22 -23.86
C SER A 117 -19.12 -3.47 -23.54
N TRP A 118 -18.22 -4.07 -22.77
CA TRP A 118 -16.91 -3.49 -22.40
C TRP A 118 -15.74 -4.08 -23.20
N LYS A 119 -15.99 -4.49 -24.43
CA LYS A 119 -14.94 -5.01 -25.32
C LYS A 119 -13.89 -3.93 -25.59
N VAL A 120 -12.63 -4.26 -25.30
CA VAL A 120 -11.46 -3.41 -25.61
C VAL A 120 -10.67 -4.03 -26.76
N ARG A 121 -10.22 -3.19 -27.70
CA ARG A 121 -9.39 -3.63 -28.83
C ARG A 121 -7.97 -3.95 -28.36
N SER A 122 -7.48 -5.13 -28.72
CA SER A 122 -6.10 -5.53 -28.47
C SER A 122 -5.16 -4.95 -29.53
N ARG A 123 -3.98 -4.47 -29.11
CA ARG A 123 -2.92 -4.03 -30.03
C ARG A 123 -2.00 -5.22 -30.34
N LYS A 124 -1.59 -5.35 -31.60
CA LYS A 124 -0.54 -6.30 -31.99
C LYS A 124 0.81 -5.63 -31.75
N HIS A 125 1.70 -6.30 -31.03
CA HIS A 125 3.06 -5.82 -30.77
C HIS A 125 4.08 -6.81 -31.29
N ARG A 126 5.12 -6.31 -31.96
CA ARG A 126 6.24 -7.11 -32.46
C ARG A 126 7.21 -7.49 -31.34
N THR A 127 7.49 -6.55 -30.45
CA THR A 127 8.44 -6.73 -29.34
C THR A 127 7.78 -7.36 -28.13
N ASP A 128 8.58 -8.12 -27.38
CA ASP A 128 8.13 -8.77 -26.15
C ASP A 128 7.78 -7.75 -25.06
N VAL A 129 8.49 -6.63 -25.01
CA VAL A 129 8.14 -5.47 -24.17
C VAL A 129 6.70 -5.03 -24.40
N GLY A 130 6.26 -4.97 -25.66
CA GLY A 130 4.88 -4.64 -25.99
C GLY A 130 3.90 -5.76 -25.62
N LYS A 131 4.21 -7.01 -25.96
CA LYS A 131 3.34 -8.17 -25.71
C LYS A 131 3.08 -8.38 -24.21
N TYR A 132 4.12 -8.28 -23.39
CA TYR A 132 4.06 -8.50 -21.94
C TYR A 132 3.84 -7.22 -21.13
N SER A 133 3.63 -6.09 -21.80
CA SER A 133 3.20 -4.84 -21.14
C SER A 133 1.89 -5.04 -20.37
N PHE A 134 1.72 -4.24 -19.33
CA PHE A 134 0.53 -4.24 -18.48
C PHE A 134 -0.77 -4.25 -19.30
N VAL A 135 -0.90 -3.35 -20.29
CA VAL A 135 -2.15 -3.18 -21.05
C VAL A 135 -2.49 -4.42 -21.87
N ASN A 136 -1.55 -4.95 -22.67
CA ASN A 136 -1.85 -6.08 -23.56
C ASN A 136 -2.08 -7.37 -22.79
N ARG A 137 -1.28 -7.62 -21.76
CA ARG A 137 -1.45 -8.78 -20.89
C ARG A 137 -2.83 -8.76 -20.22
N THR A 138 -3.23 -7.58 -19.73
CA THR A 138 -4.51 -7.43 -19.03
C THR A 138 -5.72 -7.45 -19.97
N ILE A 139 -5.60 -6.95 -21.21
CA ILE A 139 -6.67 -7.07 -22.22
C ILE A 139 -6.92 -8.55 -22.58
N LYS A 140 -5.87 -9.38 -22.64
CA LYS A 140 -6.02 -10.82 -22.88
C LYS A 140 -6.85 -11.46 -21.76
N ASP A 141 -6.48 -11.17 -20.52
CA ASP A 141 -7.17 -11.68 -19.34
C ASP A 141 -8.61 -11.14 -19.23
N TRP A 142 -8.83 -9.86 -19.56
CA TRP A 142 -10.15 -9.22 -19.61
C TRP A 142 -11.11 -9.89 -20.58
N LYS A 143 -10.61 -10.35 -21.73
CA LYS A 143 -11.39 -11.09 -22.72
C LYS A 143 -11.70 -12.53 -22.31
N ALA A 144 -10.93 -13.09 -21.38
CA ALA A 144 -11.08 -14.46 -20.88
C ALA A 144 -11.88 -14.54 -19.57
N ALA A 145 -12.03 -13.42 -18.86
CA ALA A 145 -12.92 -13.32 -17.69
C ALA A 145 -14.35 -13.72 -18.09
N PRO A 146 -15.17 -14.29 -17.18
CA PRO A 146 -16.59 -14.55 -17.45
C PRO A 146 -17.35 -13.25 -17.77
#